data_AF-A0A1H5BP24-F1
#
_entry.id   AF-A0A1H5BP24-F1
#
_cell.length_a   1.000
_cell.length_b   1.000
_cell.length_c   1.000
_cell.angle_alpha   90.00
_cell.angle_beta   90.00
_cell.angle_gamma   90.00
#
_symmetry.space_group_name_H-M   'P 1'
#
loop_
_entity.id
_entity.type
_entity.pdbx_description
1 polymer ?
#
loop_
_entity_poly.entity_id
_entity_poly.type
_entity_poly.pdbx_seq_one_letter_code
_entity_poly.pdbx_strand_id
1 'polypeptide(L)'
;MLRPTPAPSVERSKIRRVLEDRLTALARAHQVPGAQLAVHGDGMTLAVETGVLDAETGEPFTAEAAVPIGSVTKAYTATLVALLVADGDVELDDPLGEHVPELRRAGPPCTVRQVLSHTAGLPSGPDSDQVASVTAARYLLDHCTDRSLVMPPGTDFSYSNAGYVAAGRLIETVTGMSWQEAMRSVLLDPLGTVPSFIGTAATPHRPTARGHSANTATGRTRPVRQNLAPAEAAAGALRASALDLVALGRAHLGDGPRGGRPMSSRRRCAAPCPAPTPVCWPTAGAWDGRSSGTARRCGSGTTATPRALPARCGPIPPRGWWSASPPTRAAAPSCGTN
;
A
#
# COMPACT_ATOMS: atom_id res chain seq x y z
N MET A 1 26.83 -18.53 -6.37
CA MET A 1 25.44 -18.58 -6.88
C MET A 1 25.45 -17.96 -8.27
N LEU A 2 25.20 -18.76 -9.31
CA LEU A 2 25.05 -18.26 -10.67
C LEU A 2 23.79 -17.39 -10.72
N ARG A 3 23.92 -16.09 -11.02
CA ARG A 3 22.76 -15.26 -11.35
C ARG A 3 22.13 -15.83 -12.63
N PRO A 4 20.81 -15.99 -12.71
CA PRO A 4 20.17 -16.39 -13.96
C PRO A 4 20.56 -15.41 -15.06
N THR A 5 21.03 -15.94 -16.19
CA THR A 5 21.32 -15.14 -17.38
C THR A 5 20.00 -14.56 -17.89
N PRO A 6 19.91 -13.25 -18.18
CA PRO A 6 18.68 -12.66 -18.69
C PRO A 6 18.26 -13.36 -19.99
N ALA A 7 16.95 -13.63 -20.13
CA ALA A 7 16.40 -14.28 -21.31
C ALA A 7 16.83 -13.58 -22.61
N PRO A 8 17.11 -14.31 -23.70
CA PRO A 8 17.44 -13.73 -25.01
C PRO A 8 16.40 -12.70 -25.46
N SER A 9 16.81 -11.68 -26.22
CA SER A 9 15.91 -10.62 -26.72
C SER A 9 14.64 -11.14 -27.40
N VAL A 10 14.77 -12.23 -28.18
CA VAL A 10 13.65 -12.87 -28.88
C VAL A 10 12.63 -13.48 -27.92
N GLU A 11 13.07 -14.09 -26.83
CA GLU A 11 12.18 -14.70 -25.84
C GLU A 11 11.41 -13.62 -25.07
N ARG A 12 12.09 -12.53 -24.72
CA ARG A 12 11.48 -11.35 -24.09
C ARG A 12 10.38 -10.74 -24.96
N SER A 13 10.62 -10.60 -26.27
CA SER A 13 9.61 -10.11 -27.20
C SER A 13 8.40 -11.04 -27.32
N LYS A 14 8.61 -12.37 -27.28
CA LYS A 14 7.52 -13.35 -27.28
C LYS A 14 6.66 -13.25 -26.01
N ILE A 15 7.28 -13.20 -24.84
CA ILE A 15 6.58 -13.06 -23.56
C ILE A 15 5.80 -11.74 -23.52
N ARG A 16 6.44 -10.63 -23.90
CA ARG A 16 5.78 -9.31 -23.96
C ARG A 16 4.52 -9.37 -24.83
N ARG A 17 4.61 -9.95 -26.04
CA ARG A 17 3.47 -10.08 -26.94
C ARG A 17 2.33 -10.90 -26.33
N VAL A 18 2.65 -12.03 -25.69
CA VAL A 18 1.64 -12.86 -25.00
C VAL A 18 0.94 -12.07 -23.89
N LEU A 19 1.68 -11.29 -23.10
CA LEU A 19 1.11 -10.45 -22.05
C LEU A 19 0.23 -9.34 -22.64
N GLU A 20 0.67 -8.68 -23.70
CA GLU A 20 -0.05 -7.60 -24.38
C GLU A 20 -1.36 -8.11 -25.01
N ASP A 21 -1.31 -9.22 -25.75
CA ASP A 21 -2.48 -9.87 -26.35
C ASP A 21 -3.48 -10.29 -25.27
N ARG A 22 -2.99 -10.88 -24.17
CA ARG A 22 -3.85 -11.33 -23.07
C ARG A 22 -4.48 -10.16 -22.33
N LEU A 23 -3.71 -9.11 -22.04
CA LEU A 23 -4.20 -7.91 -21.37
C LEU A 23 -5.28 -7.23 -22.23
N THR A 24 -5.01 -7.07 -23.54
CA THR A 24 -5.94 -6.47 -24.50
C THR A 24 -7.24 -7.28 -24.61
N ALA A 25 -7.14 -8.60 -24.72
CA ALA A 25 -8.30 -9.48 -24.80
C ALA A 25 -9.18 -9.39 -23.53
N LEU A 26 -8.56 -9.41 -22.35
CA LEU A 26 -9.28 -9.30 -21.06
C LEU A 26 -9.88 -7.91 -20.87
N ALA A 27 -9.15 -6.83 -21.21
CA ALA A 27 -9.66 -5.48 -21.11
C ALA A 27 -10.92 -5.29 -21.97
N ARG A 28 -10.93 -5.82 -23.21
CA ARG A 28 -12.11 -5.83 -24.08
C ARG A 28 -13.25 -6.66 -23.50
N ALA A 29 -12.97 -7.88 -23.05
CA ALA A 29 -13.98 -8.80 -22.52
C ALA A 29 -14.70 -8.23 -21.28
N HIS A 30 -13.98 -7.46 -20.45
CA HIS A 30 -14.50 -6.88 -19.21
C HIS A 30 -14.82 -5.38 -19.32
N GLN A 31 -14.79 -4.82 -20.53
CA GLN A 31 -15.10 -3.40 -20.81
C GLN A 31 -14.25 -2.41 -19.98
N VAL A 32 -13.00 -2.79 -19.70
CA VAL A 32 -12.02 -1.95 -19.01
C VAL A 32 -11.45 -0.95 -20.02
N PRO A 33 -11.62 0.38 -19.83
CA PRO A 33 -11.18 1.39 -20.80
C PRO A 33 -9.70 1.35 -21.10
N GLY A 34 -8.89 1.06 -20.08
CA GLY A 34 -7.48 0.80 -20.25
C GLY A 34 -6.85 0.22 -18.98
N ALA A 35 -5.70 -0.41 -19.17
CA ALA A 35 -5.05 -1.20 -18.13
C ALA A 35 -3.54 -1.23 -18.36
N GLN A 36 -2.82 -1.47 -17.27
CA GLN A 36 -1.39 -1.76 -17.25
C GLN A 36 -1.15 -3.11 -16.58
N LEU A 37 -0.11 -3.81 -17.01
CA LEU A 37 0.41 -5.01 -16.38
C LEU A 37 1.93 -4.92 -16.35
N ALA A 38 2.54 -5.17 -15.20
CA ALA A 38 3.98 -5.32 -15.06
C ALA A 38 4.30 -6.62 -14.34
N VAL A 39 5.32 -7.34 -14.83
CA VAL A 39 5.81 -8.59 -14.28
C VAL A 39 7.32 -8.47 -14.08
N HIS A 40 7.79 -8.82 -12.88
CA HIS A 40 9.22 -8.91 -12.57
C HIS A 40 9.61 -10.35 -12.27
N GLY A 41 10.68 -10.83 -12.91
CA GLY A 41 11.22 -12.17 -12.72
C GLY A 41 12.58 -12.29 -13.40
N ASP A 42 13.47 -13.11 -12.83
CA ASP A 42 14.83 -13.35 -13.36
C ASP A 42 15.64 -12.07 -13.66
N GLY A 43 15.51 -11.08 -12.77
CA GLY A 43 16.21 -9.80 -12.89
C GLY A 43 15.68 -8.89 -14.00
N MET A 44 14.53 -9.22 -14.60
CA MET A 44 13.90 -8.49 -15.68
C MET A 44 12.50 -8.00 -15.28
N THR A 45 12.17 -6.78 -15.70
CA THR A 45 10.80 -6.26 -15.66
C THR A 45 10.26 -6.15 -17.08
N LEU A 46 9.06 -6.70 -17.31
CA LEU A 46 8.27 -6.49 -18.51
C LEU A 46 7.02 -5.70 -18.12
N ALA A 47 6.69 -4.67 -18.89
CA ALA A 47 5.45 -3.91 -18.72
C ALA A 47 4.72 -3.77 -20.06
N VAL A 48 3.41 -3.92 -20.03
CA VAL A 48 2.50 -3.76 -21.16
C VAL A 48 1.26 -2.99 -20.72
N GLU A 49 0.62 -2.33 -21.67
CA GLU A 49 -0.51 -1.45 -21.44
C GLU A 49 -1.49 -1.55 -22.62
N THR A 50 -2.74 -1.17 -22.41
CA THR A 50 -3.77 -1.13 -23.45
C THR A 50 -4.80 -0.05 -23.14
N GLY A 51 -5.45 0.46 -24.18
CA GLY A 51 -6.65 1.29 -24.05
C GLY A 51 -6.35 2.77 -23.77
N VAL A 52 -7.23 3.41 -22.99
CA VAL A 52 -7.25 4.87 -22.80
C VAL A 52 -7.34 5.26 -21.32
N LEU A 53 -6.71 6.38 -20.96
CA LEU A 53 -6.77 6.98 -19.62
C LEU A 53 -8.13 7.58 -19.31
N ASP A 54 -8.80 8.08 -20.35
CA ASP A 54 -10.15 8.61 -20.28
C ASP A 54 -10.94 8.24 -21.55
N ALA A 55 -12.03 7.48 -21.37
CA ALA A 55 -12.95 7.12 -22.44
C ALA A 55 -13.66 8.32 -23.10
N GLU A 56 -13.74 9.49 -22.45
CA GLU A 56 -14.28 10.71 -23.05
C GLU A 56 -13.28 11.41 -23.96
N THR A 57 -12.01 11.51 -23.57
CA THR A 57 -10.99 12.23 -24.35
C THR A 57 -10.29 11.34 -25.36
N GLY A 58 -10.28 10.02 -25.13
CA GLY A 58 -9.54 9.04 -25.93
C GLY A 58 -8.03 9.09 -25.72
N GLU A 59 -7.55 9.78 -24.68
CA GLU A 59 -6.11 9.88 -24.38
C GLU A 59 -5.53 8.47 -24.15
N PRO A 60 -4.45 8.09 -24.86
CA PRO A 60 -3.92 6.73 -24.79
C PRO A 60 -3.34 6.40 -23.41
N PHE A 61 -3.50 5.15 -22.97
CA PHE A 61 -2.81 4.65 -21.78
C PHE A 61 -1.30 4.58 -22.04
N THR A 62 -0.51 4.93 -21.03
CA THR A 62 0.96 4.77 -21.04
C THR A 62 1.38 3.87 -19.89
N ALA A 63 2.58 3.29 -19.93
CA ALA A 63 3.08 2.43 -18.86
C ALA A 63 3.35 3.19 -17.53
N GLU A 64 3.60 4.50 -17.60
CA GLU A 64 3.94 5.37 -16.46
C GLU A 64 2.72 6.09 -15.87
N ALA A 65 1.56 5.97 -16.51
CA ALA A 65 0.35 6.64 -16.05
C ALA A 65 0.00 6.24 -14.62
N ALA A 66 -0.33 7.23 -13.80
CA ALA A 66 -0.69 7.05 -12.41
C ALA A 66 -2.15 6.56 -12.32
N VAL A 67 -2.35 5.36 -11.77
CA VAL A 67 -3.68 4.79 -11.55
C VAL A 67 -4.00 4.86 -10.07
N PRO A 68 -5.19 5.34 -9.66
CA PRO A 68 -5.63 5.24 -8.27
C PRO A 68 -5.66 3.78 -7.80
N ILE A 69 -4.78 3.41 -6.86
CA ILE A 69 -4.60 2.02 -6.44
C ILE A 69 -5.44 1.63 -5.22
N GLY A 70 -6.21 2.57 -4.67
CA GLY A 70 -7.08 2.35 -3.51
C GLY A 70 -6.32 1.68 -2.37
N SER A 71 -6.88 0.60 -1.82
CA SER A 71 -6.34 -0.07 -0.63
C SER A 71 -4.96 -0.70 -0.79
N VAL A 72 -4.39 -0.80 -2.00
CA VAL A 72 -2.97 -1.13 -2.18
C VAL A 72 -2.06 -0.07 -1.52
N THR A 73 -2.56 1.17 -1.34
CA THR A 73 -1.91 2.23 -0.55
C THR A 73 -1.48 1.75 0.84
N LYS A 74 -2.24 0.84 1.46
CA LYS A 74 -1.93 0.27 2.78
C LYS A 74 -0.58 -0.45 2.81
N ALA A 75 -0.20 -1.13 1.72
CA ALA A 75 1.11 -1.76 1.63
C ALA A 75 2.25 -0.73 1.68
N TYR A 76 2.08 0.43 1.05
CA TYR A 76 3.03 1.54 1.12
C TYR A 76 3.08 2.15 2.52
N THR A 77 1.92 2.44 3.12
CA THR A 77 1.84 2.98 4.50
C THR A 77 2.48 2.02 5.50
N ALA A 78 2.19 0.72 5.43
CA ALA A 78 2.79 -0.28 6.29
C ALA A 78 4.30 -0.41 6.07
N THR A 79 4.76 -0.30 4.81
CA THR A 79 6.20 -0.28 4.49
C THR A 79 6.89 0.92 5.13
N LEU A 80 6.27 2.10 5.08
CA LEU A 80 6.81 3.29 5.73
C LEU A 80 6.87 3.14 7.25
N VAL A 81 5.82 2.63 7.89
CA VAL A 81 5.87 2.34 9.33
C VAL A 81 6.97 1.31 9.64
N ALA A 82 7.15 0.28 8.81
CA ALA A 82 8.23 -0.69 8.98
C ALA A 82 9.63 -0.05 8.87
N LEU A 83 9.81 0.97 8.03
CA LEU A 83 11.06 1.76 7.99
C LEU A 83 11.28 2.53 9.29
N LEU A 84 10.25 3.20 9.83
CA LEU A 84 10.33 3.87 11.13
C LEU A 84 10.67 2.88 12.26
N VAL A 85 10.10 1.67 12.23
CA VAL A 85 10.46 0.58 13.16
C VAL A 85 11.92 0.16 12.99
N ALA A 86 12.39 0.05 11.75
CA ALA A 86 13.76 -0.35 11.48
C ALA A 86 14.80 0.69 11.94
N ASP A 87 14.43 1.97 11.91
CA ASP A 87 15.22 3.10 12.43
C ASP A 87 15.13 3.25 13.96
N GLY A 88 14.16 2.60 14.59
CA GLY A 88 13.95 2.62 16.05
C GLY A 88 13.12 3.79 16.54
N ASP A 89 12.40 4.47 15.65
CA ASP A 89 11.55 5.62 15.96
C ASP A 89 10.21 5.20 16.58
N VAL A 90 9.79 3.95 16.37
CA VAL A 90 8.58 3.32 16.93
C VAL A 90 8.78 1.81 17.05
N GLU A 91 8.18 1.15 18.03
CA GLU A 91 8.15 -0.31 18.10
C GLU A 91 6.78 -0.88 17.70
N LEU A 92 6.78 -2.07 17.10
CA LEU A 92 5.53 -2.71 16.65
C LEU A 92 4.58 -3.03 17.79
N ASP A 93 5.11 -3.26 19.00
CA ASP A 93 4.31 -3.63 20.17
C ASP A 93 4.03 -2.44 21.09
N ASP A 94 4.39 -1.22 20.67
CA ASP A 94 4.01 0.01 21.39
C ASP A 94 2.49 0.14 21.43
N PRO A 95 1.91 0.53 22.59
CA PRO A 95 0.53 0.96 22.64
C PRO A 95 0.34 2.16 21.72
N LEU A 96 -0.50 2.02 20.68
CA LEU A 96 -0.63 3.05 19.65
C LEU A 96 -1.12 4.39 20.22
N GLY A 97 -1.89 4.35 21.32
CA GLY A 97 -2.34 5.54 22.03
C GLY A 97 -1.22 6.41 22.62
N GLU A 98 0.00 5.90 22.75
CA GLU A 98 1.16 6.71 23.17
C GLU A 98 1.57 7.71 22.08
N HIS A 99 1.52 7.27 20.82
CA HIS A 99 1.87 8.05 19.62
C HIS A 99 0.68 8.73 18.95
N VAL A 100 -0.53 8.20 19.13
CA VAL A 100 -1.78 8.70 18.56
C VAL A 100 -2.76 8.93 19.71
N PRO A 101 -2.66 10.07 20.43
CA PRO A 101 -3.46 10.34 21.63
C PRO A 101 -4.97 10.25 21.40
N GLU A 102 -5.44 10.47 20.17
CA GLU A 102 -6.84 10.38 19.77
C GLU A 102 -7.43 8.99 20.03
N LEU A 103 -6.61 7.94 20.07
CA LEU A 103 -7.03 6.56 20.33
C LEU A 103 -7.03 6.16 21.81
N ARG A 104 -6.55 7.00 22.73
CA ARG A 104 -6.58 6.68 24.18
C ARG A 104 -7.99 6.47 24.72
N ARG A 105 -9.00 7.01 24.03
CA ARG A 105 -10.42 6.86 24.35
C ARG A 105 -11.16 5.84 23.48
N ALA A 106 -10.43 5.10 22.64
CA ALA A 106 -11.02 4.09 21.76
C ALA A 106 -11.34 2.78 22.50
N GLY A 107 -11.12 2.69 23.81
CA GLY A 107 -11.32 1.47 24.60
C GLY A 107 -10.00 0.85 25.05
N PRO A 108 -9.92 -0.49 25.17
CA PRO A 108 -8.67 -1.18 25.50
C PRO A 108 -7.53 -0.79 24.54
N PRO A 109 -6.28 -0.66 25.02
CA PRO A 109 -5.16 -0.27 24.17
C PRO A 109 -4.93 -1.32 23.07
N CYS A 110 -4.67 -0.83 21.86
CA CYS A 110 -4.18 -1.65 20.75
C CYS A 110 -2.74 -1.26 20.40
N THR A 111 -2.02 -2.14 19.71
CA THR A 111 -0.62 -1.90 19.31
C THR A 111 -0.49 -1.48 17.85
N VAL A 112 0.65 -0.91 17.49
CA VAL A 112 1.02 -0.61 16.09
C VAL A 112 0.87 -1.88 15.22
N ARG A 113 1.36 -3.02 15.70
CA ARG A 113 1.23 -4.34 15.04
C ARG A 113 -0.22 -4.71 14.78
N GLN A 114 -1.09 -4.53 15.76
CA GLN A 114 -2.50 -4.88 15.64
C GLN A 114 -3.22 -3.99 14.61
N VAL A 115 -2.87 -2.71 14.54
CA VAL A 115 -3.41 -1.82 13.52
C VAL A 115 -2.96 -2.21 12.12
N LEU A 116 -1.66 -2.44 11.92
CA LEU A 116 -1.13 -2.83 10.60
C LEU A 116 -1.67 -4.18 10.11
N SER A 117 -2.01 -5.08 11.04
CA SER A 117 -2.55 -6.42 10.76
C SER A 117 -4.08 -6.52 10.77
N HIS A 118 -4.80 -5.40 10.94
CA HIS A 118 -6.26 -5.38 11.05
C HIS A 118 -6.82 -6.23 12.20
N THR A 119 -6.07 -6.35 13.29
CA THR A 119 -6.47 -7.07 14.52
C THR A 119 -6.72 -6.13 15.69
N ALA A 120 -6.69 -4.81 15.49
CA ALA A 120 -6.93 -3.82 16.55
C ALA A 120 -8.39 -3.68 16.99
N GLY A 121 -9.33 -4.24 16.23
CA GLY A 121 -10.77 -4.13 16.51
C GLY A 121 -11.38 -2.76 16.20
N LEU A 122 -10.64 -1.87 15.54
CA LEU A 122 -11.14 -0.60 15.05
C LEU A 122 -12.17 -0.81 13.93
N PRO A 123 -13.18 0.08 13.81
CA PRO A 123 -14.20 -0.03 12.77
C PRO A 123 -13.62 0.19 11.38
N SER A 124 -14.38 -0.17 10.32
CA SER A 124 -13.95 0.11 8.95
C SER A 124 -13.74 1.62 8.72
N GLY A 125 -14.67 2.44 9.20
CA GLY A 125 -14.73 3.88 8.95
C GLY A 125 -16.09 4.28 8.35
N PRO A 126 -16.46 5.57 8.39
CA PRO A 126 -17.61 6.09 7.67
C PRO A 126 -17.35 6.16 6.15
N ASP A 127 -18.38 6.51 5.38
CA ASP A 127 -18.22 6.85 3.96
C ASP A 127 -17.39 8.14 3.81
N SER A 128 -16.51 8.18 2.81
CA SER A 128 -15.61 9.32 2.56
C SER A 128 -16.34 10.67 2.43
N ASP A 129 -17.55 10.68 1.85
CA ASP A 129 -18.35 11.91 1.70
C ASP A 129 -18.76 12.53 3.04
N GLN A 130 -18.93 11.71 4.08
CA GLN A 130 -19.32 12.16 5.42
C GLN A 130 -18.17 12.84 6.17
N VAL A 131 -16.93 12.64 5.72
CA VAL A 131 -15.70 13.11 6.39
C VAL A 131 -14.79 13.92 5.47
N ALA A 132 -15.31 14.44 4.36
CA ALA A 132 -14.54 15.11 3.30
C ALA A 132 -13.73 16.34 3.77
N SER A 133 -14.12 16.99 4.86
CA SER A 133 -13.46 18.17 5.44
C SER A 133 -12.85 17.93 6.83
N VAL A 134 -12.82 16.68 7.28
CA VAL A 134 -12.39 16.30 8.63
C VAL A 134 -10.89 16.01 8.64
N THR A 135 -10.18 16.42 9.68
CA THR A 135 -8.76 16.07 9.88
C THR A 135 -8.63 14.62 10.34
N ALA A 136 -7.49 13.97 10.11
CA ALA A 136 -7.25 12.60 10.61
C ALA A 136 -7.45 12.49 12.13
N ALA A 137 -6.98 13.49 12.89
CA ALA A 137 -7.22 13.57 14.33
C ALA A 137 -8.72 13.58 14.65
N ARG A 138 -9.50 14.48 14.05
CA ARG A 138 -10.95 14.58 14.31
C ARG A 138 -11.70 13.33 13.85
N TYR A 139 -11.28 12.72 12.74
CA TYR A 139 -11.82 11.46 12.25
C TYR A 139 -11.66 10.35 13.30
N LEU A 140 -10.45 10.17 13.84
CA LEU A 140 -10.18 9.13 14.85
C LEU A 140 -10.96 9.40 16.12
N LEU A 141 -10.99 10.66 16.54
CA LEU A 141 -11.77 11.15 17.67
C LEU A 141 -13.28 10.81 17.53
N ASP A 142 -13.86 10.91 16.35
CA ASP A 142 -15.30 10.72 16.18
C ASP A 142 -15.69 9.27 15.88
N HIS A 143 -14.80 8.52 15.22
CA HIS A 143 -15.11 7.19 14.72
C HIS A 143 -14.40 6.05 15.45
N CYS A 144 -13.36 6.32 16.25
CA CYS A 144 -12.64 5.32 17.05
C CYS A 144 -12.90 5.56 18.54
N THR A 145 -14.03 5.05 19.03
CA THR A 145 -14.48 5.12 20.42
C THR A 145 -14.65 3.71 20.97
N ASP A 146 -14.72 3.58 22.29
CA ASP A 146 -15.02 2.31 22.97
C ASP A 146 -16.28 1.62 22.42
N ARG A 147 -17.31 2.40 22.07
CA ARG A 147 -18.58 1.92 21.50
C ARG A 147 -18.48 1.50 20.04
N SER A 148 -17.46 1.96 19.30
CA SER A 148 -17.29 1.63 17.89
C SER A 148 -16.31 0.49 17.63
N LEU A 149 -15.69 -0.06 18.69
CA LEU A 149 -14.92 -1.29 18.57
C LEU A 149 -15.80 -2.44 18.09
N VAL A 150 -15.35 -3.12 17.04
CA VAL A 150 -16.05 -4.28 16.47
C VAL A 150 -15.68 -5.58 17.19
N MET A 151 -14.55 -5.58 17.90
CA MET A 151 -14.03 -6.69 18.69
C MET A 151 -12.92 -6.19 19.63
N PRO A 152 -12.57 -6.92 20.71
CA PRO A 152 -11.40 -6.59 21.51
C PRO A 152 -10.09 -6.67 20.69
N PRO A 153 -9.08 -5.82 20.97
CA PRO A 153 -7.81 -5.89 20.26
C PRO A 153 -7.12 -7.26 20.39
N GLY A 154 -6.66 -7.80 19.26
CA GLY A 154 -5.90 -9.03 19.15
C GLY A 154 -6.71 -10.32 19.11
N THR A 155 -8.04 -10.29 19.18
CA THR A 155 -8.85 -11.51 19.24
C THR A 155 -9.15 -12.13 17.88
N ASP A 156 -9.37 -11.32 16.85
CA ASP A 156 -9.76 -11.76 15.50
C ASP A 156 -9.18 -10.82 14.43
N PHE A 157 -9.54 -11.04 13.17
CA PHE A 157 -9.24 -10.15 12.04
C PHE A 157 -10.50 -9.38 11.63
N SER A 158 -10.40 -8.06 11.51
CA SER A 158 -11.43 -7.20 10.90
C SER A 158 -10.78 -6.06 10.12
N TYR A 159 -10.94 -6.08 8.80
CA TYR A 159 -10.41 -5.06 7.91
C TYR A 159 -10.87 -3.65 8.31
N SER A 160 -9.93 -2.69 8.32
CA SER A 160 -10.19 -1.35 8.83
C SER A 160 -9.43 -0.27 8.06
N ASN A 161 -10.17 0.67 7.44
CA ASN A 161 -9.57 1.91 6.91
C ASN A 161 -9.21 2.86 8.06
N ALA A 162 -10.05 2.96 9.10
CA ALA A 162 -9.77 3.78 10.28
C ALA A 162 -8.44 3.39 10.97
N GLY A 163 -8.09 2.11 10.99
CA GLY A 163 -6.78 1.65 11.42
C GLY A 163 -5.64 2.24 10.58
N TYR A 164 -5.79 2.32 9.26
CA TYR A 164 -4.79 2.95 8.41
C TYR A 164 -4.81 4.48 8.45
N VAL A 165 -5.93 5.11 8.82
CA VAL A 165 -5.95 6.52 9.22
C VAL A 165 -5.10 6.72 10.47
N ALA A 166 -5.22 5.84 11.46
CA ALA A 166 -4.38 5.86 12.65
C ALA A 166 -2.89 5.59 12.33
N ALA A 167 -2.59 4.69 11.39
CA ALA A 167 -1.22 4.47 10.92
C ALA A 167 -0.64 5.70 10.20
N GLY A 168 -1.46 6.40 9.41
CA GLY A 168 -1.10 7.70 8.84
C GLY A 168 -0.80 8.73 9.93
N ARG A 169 -1.66 8.82 10.95
CA ARG A 169 -1.49 9.72 12.09
C ARG A 169 -0.25 9.41 12.91
N LEU A 170 0.08 8.14 13.09
CA LEU A 170 1.33 7.68 13.71
C LEU A 170 2.55 8.23 12.95
N ILE A 171 2.55 8.10 11.62
CA ILE A 171 3.64 8.62 10.77
C ILE A 171 3.79 10.12 10.98
N GLU A 172 2.69 10.87 11.00
CA GLU A 172 2.74 12.32 11.22
C GLU A 172 3.33 12.69 12.58
N THR A 173 2.89 12.02 13.66
CA THR A 173 3.40 12.29 15.00
C THR A 173 4.89 11.98 15.12
N VAL A 174 5.33 10.83 14.58
CA VAL A 174 6.71 10.35 14.71
C VAL A 174 7.67 11.20 13.85
N THR A 175 7.27 11.55 12.63
CA THR A 175 8.16 12.23 11.68
C THR A 175 8.05 13.76 11.71
N GLY A 176 6.93 14.30 12.22
CA GLY A 176 6.60 15.73 12.11
C GLY A 176 6.20 16.18 10.69
N MET A 177 6.13 15.27 9.73
CA MET A 177 5.72 15.53 8.34
C MET A 177 4.26 15.11 8.13
N SER A 178 3.55 15.69 7.16
CA SER A 178 2.30 15.10 6.70
C SER A 178 2.53 13.69 6.13
N TRP A 179 1.50 12.85 6.11
CA TRP A 179 1.63 11.51 5.52
C TRP A 179 2.13 11.56 4.06
N GLN A 180 1.66 12.52 3.25
CA GLN A 180 2.10 12.69 1.86
C GLN A 180 3.59 13.06 1.76
N GLU A 181 4.08 13.95 2.63
CA GLU A 181 5.49 14.36 2.66
C GLU A 181 6.40 13.22 3.12
N ALA A 182 6.01 12.49 4.16
CA ALA A 182 6.73 11.30 4.60
C ALA A 182 6.71 10.21 3.51
N MET A 183 5.55 9.92 2.92
CA MET A 183 5.41 8.95 1.83
C MET A 183 6.33 9.28 0.66
N ARG A 184 6.36 10.56 0.25
CA ARG A 184 7.25 11.05 -0.80
C ARG A 184 8.73 10.88 -0.42
N SER A 185 9.17 11.48 0.68
CA SER A 185 10.59 11.61 1.02
C SER A 185 11.22 10.33 1.55
N VAL A 186 10.48 9.53 2.33
CA VAL A 186 10.98 8.33 3.01
C VAL A 186 10.85 7.09 2.13
N LEU A 187 9.83 7.03 1.24
CA LEU A 187 9.55 5.84 0.45
C LEU A 187 9.61 6.07 -1.06
N LEU A 188 8.80 6.96 -1.63
CA LEU A 188 8.62 7.04 -3.09
C LEU A 188 9.87 7.59 -3.82
N ASP A 189 10.47 8.67 -3.33
CA ASP A 189 11.69 9.25 -3.92
C ASP A 189 12.87 8.26 -3.84
N PRO A 190 13.12 7.58 -2.70
CA PRO A 190 14.07 6.46 -2.63
C PRO A 190 13.87 5.30 -3.59
N LEU A 191 12.61 4.99 -3.93
CA LEU A 191 12.26 3.95 -4.90
C LEU A 191 12.40 4.43 -6.36
N GLY A 192 12.65 5.72 -6.58
CA GLY A 192 12.67 6.33 -7.91
C GLY A 192 11.28 6.41 -8.55
N THR A 193 10.23 6.38 -7.74
CA THR A 193 8.84 6.47 -8.20
C THR A 193 8.35 7.89 -8.06
N VAL A 194 7.63 8.39 -9.07
CA VAL A 194 7.07 9.74 -9.02
C VAL A 194 5.90 9.75 -8.03
N PRO A 195 5.76 10.75 -7.14
CA PRO A 195 4.59 10.87 -6.27
C PRO A 195 3.33 11.31 -7.01
N SER A 196 2.17 10.73 -6.66
CA SER A 196 0.84 11.18 -7.10
C SER A 196 -0.23 10.70 -6.11
N PHE A 197 -1.15 11.60 -5.74
CA PHE A 197 -2.14 11.34 -4.70
C PHE A 197 -3.52 11.89 -5.06
N ILE A 198 -4.58 11.17 -4.68
CA ILE A 198 -5.95 11.68 -4.75
C ILE A 198 -6.07 12.94 -3.90
N GLY A 199 -6.73 13.97 -4.43
CA GLY A 199 -6.93 15.24 -3.73
C GLY A 199 -5.77 16.23 -3.82
N THR A 200 -4.64 15.89 -4.45
CA THR A 200 -3.55 16.84 -4.72
C THR A 200 -3.61 17.39 -6.14
N ALA A 201 -2.87 18.48 -6.40
CA ALA A 201 -2.66 18.98 -7.75
C ALA A 201 -2.04 17.89 -8.65
N ALA A 202 -2.30 18.00 -9.96
CA ALA A 202 -1.72 17.09 -10.94
C ALA A 202 -0.19 17.18 -10.92
N THR A 203 0.47 16.03 -10.94
CA THR A 203 1.93 15.98 -11.06
C THR A 203 2.35 16.33 -12.49
N PRO A 204 3.19 17.35 -12.70
CA PRO A 204 3.64 17.73 -14.04
C PRO A 204 4.23 16.53 -14.79
N HIS A 205 3.89 16.42 -16.08
CA HIS A 205 4.38 15.36 -16.98
C HIS A 205 4.05 13.92 -16.57
N ARG A 206 3.12 13.71 -15.62
CA ARG A 206 2.65 12.36 -15.28
C ARG A 206 1.14 12.24 -15.56
N PRO A 207 0.75 11.54 -16.64
CA PRO A 207 -0.65 11.32 -16.93
C PRO A 207 -1.32 10.53 -15.80
N THR A 208 -2.59 10.80 -15.53
CA THR A 208 -3.36 10.14 -14.48
C THR A 208 -4.60 9.51 -15.09
N ALA A 209 -4.81 8.22 -14.86
CA ALA A 209 -6.00 7.52 -15.32
C ALA A 209 -7.24 8.04 -14.56
N ARG A 210 -8.31 8.32 -15.30
CA ARG A 210 -9.62 8.62 -14.73
C ARG A 210 -10.32 7.31 -14.40
N GLY A 211 -11.08 7.27 -13.31
CA GLY A 211 -11.93 6.12 -13.00
C GLY A 211 -13.14 6.08 -13.95
N HIS A 212 -13.62 4.88 -14.27
CA HIS A 212 -14.84 4.71 -15.07
C HIS A 212 -15.78 3.69 -14.44
N SER A 213 -17.08 3.87 -14.69
CA SER A 213 -18.10 2.87 -14.42
C SER A 213 -18.64 2.34 -15.75
N ALA A 214 -18.60 1.02 -15.91
CA ALA A 214 -19.19 0.33 -17.05
C ALA A 214 -20.62 -0.08 -16.70
N ASN A 215 -21.58 0.39 -17.49
CA ASN A 215 -22.92 -0.16 -17.48
C ASN A 215 -22.96 -1.34 -18.46
N THR A 216 -22.85 -2.55 -17.92
CA THR A 216 -22.78 -3.79 -18.71
C THR A 216 -24.06 -4.07 -19.51
N ALA A 217 -25.21 -3.57 -19.07
CA ALA A 217 -26.48 -3.72 -19.79
C ALA A 217 -26.55 -2.86 -21.07
N THR A 218 -25.93 -1.68 -21.06
CA THR A 218 -25.91 -0.75 -22.21
C THR A 218 -24.59 -0.76 -22.98
N GLY A 219 -23.58 -1.44 -22.44
CA GLY A 219 -22.21 -1.43 -22.94
C GLY A 219 -21.52 -0.07 -22.86
N ARG A 220 -22.08 0.89 -22.10
CA ARG A 220 -21.54 2.24 -21.99
C ARG A 220 -20.59 2.33 -20.82
N THR A 221 -19.39 2.82 -21.10
CA THR A 221 -18.43 3.21 -20.06
C THR A 221 -18.43 4.72 -19.92
N ARG A 222 -18.58 5.21 -18.68
CA ARG A 222 -18.58 6.63 -18.37
C ARG A 222 -17.54 6.94 -17.31
N PRO A 223 -16.83 8.06 -17.42
CA PRO A 223 -15.94 8.47 -16.35
C PRO A 223 -16.71 8.77 -15.06
N VAL A 224 -16.08 8.47 -13.94
CA VAL A 224 -16.60 8.75 -12.60
C VAL A 224 -15.56 9.51 -11.80
N ARG A 225 -16.05 10.38 -10.92
CA ARG A 225 -15.18 11.05 -9.96
C ARG A 225 -14.79 10.06 -8.87
N GLN A 226 -13.50 9.86 -8.68
CA GLN A 226 -13.01 9.13 -7.52
C GLN A 226 -13.02 10.06 -6.31
N ASN A 227 -13.72 9.64 -5.26
CA ASN A 227 -13.84 10.39 -4.03
C ASN A 227 -13.12 9.65 -2.90
N LEU A 228 -12.30 10.38 -2.16
CA LEU A 228 -11.62 9.91 -0.97
C LEU A 228 -11.40 11.12 -0.06
N ALA A 229 -11.78 11.01 1.21
CA ALA A 229 -11.57 12.09 2.15
C ALA A 229 -10.06 12.27 2.42
N PRO A 230 -9.56 13.51 2.60
CA PRO A 230 -8.16 13.74 2.95
C PRO A 230 -7.68 12.97 4.19
N ALA A 231 -8.55 12.81 5.20
CA ALA A 231 -8.25 12.00 6.39
C ALA A 231 -7.93 10.54 6.06
N GLU A 232 -8.46 9.99 4.97
CA GLU A 232 -8.28 8.60 4.56
C GLU A 232 -7.06 8.39 3.66
N ALA A 233 -6.20 9.40 3.49
CA ALA A 233 -5.11 9.36 2.53
C ALA A 233 -4.19 8.13 2.71
N ALA A 234 -3.81 7.84 3.96
CA ALA A 234 -2.97 6.69 4.31
C ALA A 234 -3.62 5.32 4.05
N ALA A 235 -4.95 5.29 3.89
CA ALA A 235 -5.70 4.08 3.59
C ALA A 235 -5.92 3.85 2.09
N GLY A 236 -5.85 4.89 1.24
CA GLY A 236 -6.28 4.77 -0.15
C GLY A 236 -5.87 5.84 -1.18
N ALA A 237 -5.11 6.88 -0.82
CA ALA A 237 -4.90 8.02 -1.71
C ALA A 237 -3.83 7.83 -2.79
N LEU A 238 -2.98 6.80 -2.74
CA LEU A 238 -1.89 6.71 -3.72
C LEU A 238 -2.43 6.49 -5.14
N ARG A 239 -1.75 7.14 -6.08
CA ARG A 239 -1.79 6.77 -7.49
C ARG A 239 -0.43 6.24 -7.91
N ALA A 240 -0.41 5.07 -8.53
CA ALA A 240 0.80 4.37 -8.93
C ALA A 240 0.56 3.68 -10.26
N SER A 241 1.62 3.55 -11.06
CA SER A 241 1.65 2.67 -12.23
C SER A 241 1.93 1.23 -11.80
N ALA A 242 1.70 0.27 -12.70
CA ALA A 242 2.13 -1.11 -12.48
C ALA A 242 3.66 -1.23 -12.24
N LEU A 243 4.46 -0.36 -12.86
CA LEU A 243 5.92 -0.28 -12.66
C LEU A 243 6.29 0.19 -11.25
N ASP A 244 5.54 1.15 -10.69
CA ASP A 244 5.75 1.64 -9.31
C ASP A 244 5.43 0.54 -8.28
N LEU A 245 4.40 -0.27 -8.54
CA LEU A 245 4.07 -1.44 -7.70
C LEU A 245 5.19 -2.49 -7.75
N VAL A 246 5.76 -2.73 -8.93
CA VAL A 246 6.95 -3.58 -9.08
C VAL A 246 8.14 -3.00 -8.32
N ALA A 247 8.35 -1.67 -8.35
CA ALA A 247 9.44 -1.05 -7.59
C ALA A 247 9.31 -1.28 -6.08
N LEU A 248 8.10 -1.19 -5.52
CA LEU A 248 7.85 -1.55 -4.12
C LEU A 248 8.10 -3.04 -3.88
N GLY A 249 7.56 -3.93 -4.72
CA GLY A 249 7.75 -5.38 -4.59
C GLY A 249 9.22 -5.79 -4.61
N ARG A 250 10.00 -5.18 -5.52
CA ARG A 250 11.46 -5.34 -5.63
C ARG A 250 12.21 -4.94 -4.36
N ALA A 251 11.79 -3.84 -3.74
CA ALA A 251 12.37 -3.41 -2.46
C ALA A 251 12.12 -4.43 -1.33
N HIS A 252 10.97 -5.10 -1.33
CA HIS A 252 10.66 -6.18 -0.39
C HIS A 252 11.44 -7.49 -0.67
N LEU A 253 11.73 -7.77 -1.94
CA LEU A 253 12.57 -8.91 -2.36
C LEU A 253 14.07 -8.67 -2.12
N GLY A 254 14.48 -7.41 -1.86
CA GLY A 254 15.89 -7.04 -1.67
C GLY A 254 16.67 -6.85 -2.97
N ASP A 255 15.98 -6.71 -4.10
CA ASP A 255 16.55 -6.46 -5.44
C ASP A 255 16.29 -5.02 -5.94
N GLY A 256 15.84 -4.15 -5.04
CA GLY A 256 15.51 -2.75 -5.32
C GLY A 256 16.73 -1.89 -5.73
N PRO A 257 16.49 -0.65 -6.22
CA PRO A 257 17.51 0.24 -6.80
C PRO A 257 18.72 0.53 -5.90
N ARG A 258 18.56 0.38 -4.58
CA ARG A 258 19.61 0.64 -3.59
C ARG A 258 20.48 -0.57 -3.24
N GLY A 259 20.33 -1.72 -3.93
CA GLY A 259 21.27 -2.85 -3.84
C GLY A 259 21.68 -3.16 -2.39
N GLY A 260 20.69 -3.41 -1.52
CA GLY A 260 20.88 -3.51 -0.09
C GLY A 260 19.87 -4.47 0.51
N ARG A 261 20.17 -4.98 1.71
CA ARG A 261 19.38 -5.98 2.44
C ARG A 261 17.87 -5.71 2.34
N PRO A 262 17.02 -6.75 2.20
CA PRO A 262 15.57 -6.58 2.17
C PRO A 262 15.10 -5.73 3.35
N MET A 263 14.08 -4.89 3.14
CA MET A 263 13.41 -4.15 4.24
C MET A 263 12.95 -5.08 5.37
N SER A 264 12.69 -6.36 5.07
CA SER A 264 12.33 -7.40 6.03
C SER A 264 13.48 -7.95 6.89
N SER A 265 14.71 -7.45 6.76
CA SER A 265 15.90 -8.05 7.39
C SER A 265 16.15 -7.73 8.87
N ARG A 266 15.23 -7.03 9.55
CA ARG A 266 15.22 -6.93 11.02
C ARG A 266 13.85 -7.30 11.57
N ARG A 267 13.83 -8.44 12.30
CA ARG A 267 12.67 -9.13 12.89
C ARG A 267 11.74 -9.80 11.86
N ARG A 268 11.96 -11.10 11.66
CA ARG A 268 10.88 -12.02 11.24
C ARG A 268 9.71 -11.78 12.21
N CYS A 269 8.54 -11.40 11.71
CA CYS A 269 7.29 -11.59 12.44
C CYS A 269 7.18 -13.09 12.74
N ALA A 270 7.58 -13.51 13.94
CA ALA A 270 7.75 -14.92 14.28
C ALA A 270 6.43 -15.66 14.55
N ALA A 271 5.29 -14.96 14.46
CA ALA A 271 3.97 -15.56 14.59
C ALA A 271 3.12 -15.22 13.34
N PRO A 272 2.52 -16.24 12.67
CA PRO A 272 1.45 -15.99 11.73
C PRO A 272 0.36 -15.16 12.42
N CYS A 273 -0.18 -14.14 11.73
CA CYS A 273 -1.45 -13.57 12.16
C CYS A 273 -2.50 -14.68 12.23
N PRO A 274 -3.45 -14.65 13.19
CA PRO A 274 -4.58 -15.56 13.15
C PRO A 274 -5.22 -15.46 11.77
N ALA A 275 -5.20 -16.58 11.03
CA ALA A 275 -5.81 -16.64 9.73
C ALA A 275 -7.30 -16.32 9.91
N PRO A 276 -7.92 -15.53 9.01
CA PRO A 276 -9.36 -15.39 9.04
C PRO A 276 -9.97 -16.80 8.99
N THR A 277 -10.91 -17.10 9.89
CA THR A 277 -11.77 -18.27 9.69
C THR A 277 -12.36 -18.14 8.28
N PRO A 278 -12.17 -19.14 7.40
CA PRO A 278 -12.61 -19.03 6.02
C PRO A 278 -14.12 -18.83 5.99
N VAL A 279 -14.54 -17.59 5.73
CA VAL A 279 -15.87 -17.30 5.24
C VAL A 279 -15.78 -17.57 3.75
N CYS A 280 -16.41 -18.66 3.30
CA CYS A 280 -16.58 -18.92 1.87
C CYS A 280 -17.44 -17.78 1.29
N TRP A 281 -16.79 -16.76 0.75
CA TRP A 281 -17.42 -15.87 -0.20
C TRP A 281 -17.55 -16.66 -1.51
N PRO A 282 -18.76 -16.78 -2.10
CA PRO A 282 -18.87 -17.34 -3.43
C PRO A 282 -17.96 -16.55 -4.37
N THR A 283 -17.13 -17.28 -5.10
CA THR A 283 -16.19 -16.78 -6.09
C THR A 283 -16.85 -15.77 -7.02
N ALA A 284 -16.14 -14.66 -7.27
CA ALA A 284 -16.34 -13.65 -8.31
C ALA A 284 -17.46 -13.96 -9.32
N GLY A 285 -18.66 -13.48 -9.00
CA GLY A 285 -19.83 -13.50 -9.87
C GLY A 285 -20.96 -12.77 -9.16
N ALA A 286 -21.28 -11.57 -9.65
CA ALA A 286 -22.32 -10.67 -9.15
C ALA A 286 -22.03 -9.96 -7.80
N TRP A 287 -21.51 -8.73 -7.89
CA TRP A 287 -22.04 -7.67 -7.04
C TRP A 287 -23.42 -7.32 -7.59
N ASP A 288 -24.46 -8.01 -7.10
CA ASP A 288 -25.82 -7.51 -7.23
C ASP A 288 -26.14 -6.65 -6.00
N GLY A 289 -26.61 -5.43 -6.25
CA GLY A 289 -27.11 -4.58 -5.19
C GLY A 289 -28.47 -5.08 -4.74
N ARG A 290 -28.49 -6.13 -3.91
CA ARG A 290 -29.52 -6.50 -2.90
C ARG A 290 -29.38 -7.97 -2.52
N SER A 291 -28.82 -8.25 -1.35
CA SER A 291 -29.35 -9.31 -0.47
C SER A 291 -28.70 -9.32 0.91
N SER A 292 -29.54 -9.22 1.93
CA SER A 292 -29.26 -9.61 3.31
C SER A 292 -29.20 -11.14 3.39
N GLY A 293 -28.00 -11.71 3.28
CA GLY A 293 -27.77 -13.15 3.42
C GLY A 293 -27.10 -13.49 4.76
N THR A 294 -27.75 -14.30 5.59
CA THR A 294 -27.23 -14.81 6.86
C THR A 294 -26.07 -15.80 6.63
N ALA A 295 -24.92 -15.53 7.24
CA ALA A 295 -23.77 -16.43 7.23
C ALA A 295 -24.01 -17.66 8.13
N ARG A 296 -23.81 -18.87 7.60
CA ARG A 296 -23.76 -20.11 8.39
C ARG A 296 -22.32 -20.46 8.74
N ARG A 297 -22.06 -20.75 10.03
CA ARG A 297 -20.77 -21.25 10.52
C ARG A 297 -20.56 -22.71 10.11
N CYS A 298 -19.42 -23.04 9.53
CA CYS A 298 -18.92 -24.40 9.48
C CYS A 298 -18.12 -24.69 10.75
N GLY A 299 -18.55 -25.68 11.53
CA GLY A 299 -17.81 -26.14 12.70
C GLY A 299 -16.53 -26.88 12.30
N SER A 300 -15.42 -26.62 12.98
CA SER A 300 -14.27 -27.52 12.98
C SER A 300 -13.78 -27.68 14.41
N GLY A 301 -13.67 -28.94 14.83
CA GLY A 301 -13.18 -29.34 16.14
C GLY A 301 -11.66 -29.51 16.16
N THR A 302 -11.21 -29.80 17.39
CA THR A 302 -9.86 -30.19 17.85
C THR A 302 -8.80 -29.09 17.97
N THR A 303 -8.51 -28.79 19.24
CA THR A 303 -7.45 -27.97 19.80
C THR A 303 -6.12 -28.74 19.87
N ALA A 304 -5.01 -28.08 19.52
CA ALA A 304 -3.67 -28.50 19.91
C ALA A 304 -2.89 -27.27 20.43
N THR A 305 -2.41 -27.35 21.67
CA THR A 305 -1.64 -26.32 22.38
C THR A 305 -0.16 -26.39 22.03
N PRO A 306 0.54 -25.28 21.74
CA PRO A 306 2.00 -25.26 21.68
C PRO A 306 2.63 -24.79 23.01
N ARG A 307 3.72 -25.46 23.36
CA ARG A 307 4.54 -25.34 24.57
C ARG A 307 5.56 -24.19 24.43
N ALA A 308 5.69 -23.35 25.46
CA ALA A 308 6.60 -22.20 25.47
C ALA A 308 8.06 -22.56 25.80
N LEU A 309 9.02 -21.83 25.22
CA LEU A 309 10.41 -21.71 25.69
C LEU A 309 10.86 -20.22 25.56
N PRO A 310 11.70 -19.71 26.49
CA PRO A 310 11.92 -18.27 26.67
C PRO A 310 13.04 -17.73 25.79
N ALA A 311 12.89 -16.50 25.29
CA ALA A 311 13.95 -15.74 24.64
C ALA A 311 14.40 -14.57 25.53
N ARG A 312 15.70 -14.50 25.82
CA ARG A 312 16.38 -13.28 26.30
C ARG A 312 17.60 -13.03 25.43
N CYS A 313 17.64 -11.88 24.75
CA CYS A 313 18.88 -11.24 24.29
C CYS A 313 18.70 -9.71 24.29
N GLY A 314 19.70 -8.99 24.81
CA GLY A 314 19.71 -7.55 25.06
C GLY A 314 19.95 -6.65 23.84
N PRO A 315 20.10 -5.32 24.05
CA PRO A 315 20.04 -4.31 22.99
C PRO A 315 21.35 -4.18 22.19
N ILE A 316 21.23 -3.80 20.91
CA ILE A 316 22.33 -3.46 19.99
C ILE A 316 22.00 -2.09 19.36
N PRO A 317 22.96 -1.14 19.25
CA PRO A 317 22.67 0.26 18.94
C PRO A 317 22.26 0.52 17.47
N PRO A 318 21.60 1.66 17.18
CA PRO A 318 21.09 2.00 15.86
C PRO A 318 22.24 2.41 14.93
N ARG A 319 22.22 1.95 13.69
CA ARG A 319 22.99 2.52 12.57
C ARG A 319 21.99 2.82 11.48
N GLY A 320 21.74 4.13 11.29
CA GLY A 320 20.68 4.66 10.45
C GLY A 320 20.84 4.34 8.97
N TRP A 321 19.72 4.34 8.27
CA TRP A 321 19.59 4.16 6.82
C TRP A 321 20.09 5.36 6.01
N TRP A 322 20.44 6.46 6.70
CA TRP A 322 20.84 7.73 6.12
C TRP A 322 22.37 7.82 5.99
N SER A 323 22.93 7.19 4.96
CA SER A 323 24.24 7.59 4.45
C SER A 323 24.29 7.44 2.94
N ALA A 324 23.65 8.36 2.23
CA ALA A 324 24.09 8.70 0.89
C ALA A 324 25.29 9.63 1.04
N SER A 325 26.50 9.14 0.72
CA SER A 325 27.65 10.03 0.54
C SER A 325 27.34 10.99 -0.62
N PRO A 326 27.60 12.30 -0.49
CA PRO A 326 27.41 13.22 -1.60
C PRO A 326 28.35 12.83 -2.75
N PRO A 327 27.92 13.00 -4.02
CA PRO A 327 28.80 12.74 -5.16
C PRO A 327 30.02 13.66 -5.07
N THR A 328 31.20 13.07 -5.17
CA THR A 328 32.49 13.75 -5.28
C THR A 328 32.42 14.79 -6.39
N ARG A 329 32.51 16.08 -6.03
CA ARG A 329 32.74 17.16 -6.98
C ARG A 329 34.04 16.88 -7.74
N ALA A 330 33.94 16.78 -9.06
CA ALA A 330 35.10 16.81 -9.94
C ALA A 330 35.89 18.11 -9.70
N ALA A 331 37.20 17.98 -9.52
CA ALA A 331 38.11 19.10 -9.38
C ALA A 331 38.09 19.95 -10.66
N ALA A 332 37.81 21.24 -10.52
CA ALA A 332 38.07 22.23 -11.56
C ALA A 332 39.58 22.57 -11.57
N PRO A 333 40.21 22.79 -12.73
CA PRO A 333 41.63 23.11 -12.82
C PRO A 333 41.90 24.52 -12.27
N SER A 334 43.02 24.65 -11.57
CA SER A 334 43.56 25.87 -10.99
C SER A 334 43.86 26.92 -12.06
N CYS A 335 43.19 28.08 -11.99
CA CYS A 335 43.70 29.32 -12.57
C CYS A 335 44.63 29.98 -11.55
N GLY A 336 45.90 30.15 -11.92
CA GLY A 336 46.86 30.93 -11.17
C GLY A 336 46.50 32.42 -11.18
N THR A 337 46.67 33.09 -10.05
CA THR A 337 46.67 34.54 -9.93
C THR A 337 48.09 35.06 -10.16
N ASN A 338 48.19 36.16 -10.91
CA ASN A 338 49.21 37.17 -10.62
C ASN A 338 48.82 37.89 -9.32
#